data_AF-A0A2K6DMD6-F1
#
_entry.id   AF-A0A2K6DMD6-F1
#
_cell.length_a   1.000
_cell.length_b   1.000
_cell.length_c   1.000
_cell.angle_alpha   90.00
_cell.angle_beta   90.00
_cell.angle_gamma   90.00
#
_symmetry.space_group_name_H-M   'P 1'
#
loop_
_entity.id
_entity.type
_entity.pdbx_description
1 polymer ?
#
loop_
_entity_poly.entity_id
_entity_poly.type
_entity_poly.pdbx_seq_one_letter_code
_entity_poly.pdbx_strand_id
1 'polypeptide(L)'
;MEGAELAGKILSTWLTLVLGFILLPSVFGVSLGISEIYMKILVKTLEWATIRIEKGTPKESILKNSASVGIIQRDESPMEKGLSGLRGRDFELSDVFYFSKKGLEAIVEDEVTQRFSSEELVSWNLLTRTNVNFQYISLRLTMVWVLGVIVRYCVLLPLRVTLAFIGISLLVIGTTLVGQLPDSSLKNWLSELVHLTCCRICVRSLSGTIHYHNKQYRPQKGGICVANHTSPIDVLILTTDGCYAMVGQVHGGLMGIIQRAMVKACPHVWFERSEMKDRHLVTKRLKEHIADKKKLPILIFPEGTCINNTSVMMFKKGSFEIGGTIHPVAIKYNPQFGDAFWNSSKYNMVSYLL
;
A
#
# COMPACT_ATOMS: atom_id res chain seq x y z
N MET A 1 15.55 -42.40 9.47
CA MET A 1 16.67 -41.69 8.80
C MET A 1 16.28 -41.19 7.41
N GLU A 2 15.58 -41.97 6.58
CA GLU A 2 15.18 -41.56 5.21
C GLU A 2 14.32 -40.27 5.15
N GLY A 3 13.37 -40.09 6.06
CA GLY A 3 12.48 -38.91 6.04
C GLY A 3 13.20 -37.58 6.31
N ALA A 4 14.19 -37.58 7.20
CA ALA A 4 14.97 -36.38 7.51
C ALA A 4 15.93 -36.01 6.37
N GLU A 5 16.51 -37.01 5.70
CA GLU A 5 17.35 -36.80 4.53
C GLU A 5 16.54 -36.27 3.34
N LEU A 6 15.36 -36.84 3.10
CA LEU A 6 14.43 -36.37 2.07
C LEU A 6 13.99 -34.93 2.34
N ALA A 7 13.59 -34.61 3.58
CA ALA A 7 13.21 -33.25 3.96
C ALA A 7 14.38 -32.26 3.77
N GLY A 8 15.61 -32.67 4.11
CA GLY A 8 16.81 -31.87 3.87
C GLY A 8 17.05 -31.60 2.38
N LYS A 9 16.89 -32.61 1.51
CA LYS A 9 17.01 -32.45 0.05
C LYS A 9 15.95 -31.52 -0.52
N ILE A 10 14.70 -31.65 -0.06
CA ILE A 10 13.60 -30.77 -0.48
C ILE A 10 13.88 -29.33 -0.07
N LEU A 11 14.26 -29.10 1.19
CA LEU A 11 14.59 -27.78 1.70
C LEU A 11 15.78 -27.15 0.95
N SER A 12 16.84 -27.93 0.73
CA SER A 12 18.01 -27.47 -0.02
C SER A 12 17.61 -27.04 -1.45
N THR A 13 16.90 -27.91 -2.16
CA THR A 13 16.40 -27.62 -3.52
C THR A 13 15.52 -26.37 -3.54
N TRP A 14 14.59 -26.25 -2.58
CA TRP A 14 13.73 -25.08 -2.43
C TRP A 14 14.54 -23.79 -2.25
N LEU A 15 15.51 -23.79 -1.34
CA LEU A 15 16.36 -22.64 -1.07
C LEU A 15 17.23 -22.28 -2.28
N THR A 16 17.76 -23.26 -3.01
CA THR A 16 18.50 -23.03 -4.25
C THR A 16 17.63 -22.36 -5.31
N LEU A 17 16.38 -22.84 -5.49
CA LEU A 17 15.43 -22.22 -6.42
C LEU A 17 15.09 -20.78 -6.01
N VAL A 18 14.78 -20.56 -4.73
CA VAL A 18 14.50 -19.22 -4.19
C VAL A 18 15.69 -18.28 -4.42
N LEU A 19 16.90 -18.75 -4.14
CA LEU A 19 18.11 -17.96 -4.30
C LEU A 19 18.40 -17.60 -5.77
N GLY A 20 18.36 -18.60 -6.65
CA GLY A 20 18.66 -18.42 -8.08
C GLY A 20 17.59 -17.62 -8.83
N PHE A 21 16.31 -17.89 -8.59
CA PHE A 21 15.23 -17.29 -9.37
C PHE A 21 14.64 -16.01 -8.75
N ILE A 22 14.87 -15.75 -7.47
CA ILE A 22 14.24 -14.59 -6.79
C ILE A 22 15.27 -13.66 -6.16
N LEU A 23 16.18 -14.18 -5.32
CA LEU A 23 17.15 -13.30 -4.63
C LEU A 23 18.13 -12.68 -5.63
N LEU A 24 18.76 -13.50 -6.49
CA LEU A 24 19.77 -13.01 -7.43
C LEU A 24 19.21 -11.94 -8.38
N PRO A 25 18.04 -12.13 -9.05
CA PRO A 25 17.43 -11.06 -9.85
C PRO A 25 17.03 -9.83 -9.03
N SER A 26 16.70 -9.98 -7.74
CA SER A 26 16.37 -8.84 -6.86
C SER A 26 17.53 -7.88 -6.66
N VAL A 27 18.76 -8.40 -6.55
CA VAL A 27 19.99 -7.59 -6.45
C VAL A 27 20.13 -6.71 -7.69
N PHE A 28 19.97 -7.29 -8.88
CA PHE A 28 20.10 -6.57 -10.15
C PHE A 28 18.85 -5.76 -10.55
N GLY A 29 17.74 -5.89 -9.81
CA GLY A 29 16.48 -5.21 -10.14
C GLY A 29 15.79 -5.79 -11.38
N VAL A 30 16.08 -7.03 -11.72
CA VAL A 30 15.52 -7.73 -12.88
C VAL A 30 14.29 -8.55 -12.45
N SER A 31 13.25 -8.53 -13.30
CA SER A 31 12.11 -9.46 -13.21
C SER A 31 12.32 -10.58 -14.22
N LEU A 32 12.11 -11.83 -13.81
CA LEU A 32 12.14 -12.98 -14.71
C LEU A 32 10.82 -13.15 -15.49
N GLY A 33 9.86 -12.26 -15.32
CA GLY A 33 8.56 -12.31 -16.00
C GLY A 33 7.58 -13.37 -15.49
N ILE A 34 7.98 -14.21 -14.53
CA ILE A 34 7.13 -15.25 -13.93
C ILE A 34 5.85 -14.64 -13.34
N SER A 35 5.99 -13.54 -12.58
CA SER A 35 4.84 -12.84 -11.99
C SER A 35 3.93 -12.27 -13.08
N GLU A 36 4.48 -11.72 -14.17
CA GLU A 36 3.69 -11.16 -15.28
C GLU A 36 2.90 -12.25 -16.02
N ILE A 37 3.50 -13.43 -16.23
CA ILE A 37 2.83 -14.60 -16.81
C ILE A 37 1.70 -15.07 -15.88
N TYR A 38 1.98 -15.22 -14.58
CA TYR A 38 0.98 -15.58 -13.58
C TYR A 38 -0.20 -14.60 -13.58
N MET A 39 0.09 -13.30 -13.61
CA MET A 39 -0.94 -12.25 -13.64
C MET A 39 -1.76 -12.30 -14.93
N LYS A 40 -1.16 -12.54 -16.09
CA LYS A 40 -1.89 -12.72 -17.36
C LYS A 40 -2.84 -13.92 -17.31
N ILE A 41 -2.38 -15.06 -16.74
CA ILE A 41 -3.22 -16.25 -16.56
C ILE A 41 -4.37 -15.93 -15.59
N LEU A 42 -4.06 -15.27 -14.48
CA LEU A 42 -5.03 -14.88 -13.46
C LEU A 42 -6.11 -13.96 -14.03
N VAL A 43 -5.73 -12.88 -14.72
CA VAL A 43 -6.65 -11.94 -15.37
C VAL A 43 -7.58 -12.67 -16.33
N LYS A 44 -7.04 -13.49 -17.24
CA LYS A 44 -7.84 -14.28 -18.18
C LYS A 44 -8.83 -15.19 -17.46
N THR A 45 -8.42 -15.78 -16.33
CA THR A 45 -9.28 -16.64 -15.51
C THR A 45 -10.40 -15.84 -14.85
N LEU A 46 -10.09 -14.66 -14.30
CA LEU A 46 -11.06 -13.75 -13.68
C LEU A 46 -12.05 -13.21 -14.72
N GLU A 47 -11.59 -12.77 -15.89
CA GLU A 47 -12.45 -12.32 -16.99
C GLU A 47 -13.41 -13.41 -17.46
N TRP A 48 -12.89 -14.62 -17.70
CA TRP A 48 -13.71 -15.78 -18.05
C TRP A 48 -14.77 -16.07 -16.98
N ALA A 49 -14.43 -15.98 -15.71
CA ALA A 49 -15.34 -16.20 -14.60
C ALA A 49 -16.42 -15.10 -14.50
N THR A 50 -16.04 -13.83 -14.64
CA THR A 50 -16.96 -12.69 -14.61
C THR A 50 -18.01 -12.81 -15.73
N ILE A 51 -17.59 -13.11 -16.97
CA ILE A 51 -18.52 -13.33 -18.10
C ILE A 51 -19.52 -14.46 -17.80
N ARG A 52 -19.11 -15.50 -17.07
CA ARG A 52 -20.00 -16.61 -16.71
C ARG A 52 -21.04 -16.21 -15.67
N ILE A 53 -20.68 -15.35 -14.73
CA ILE A 53 -21.59 -14.83 -13.69
C ILE A 53 -22.61 -13.88 -14.32
N GLU A 54 -22.15 -12.94 -15.14
CA GLU A 54 -23.01 -11.94 -15.80
C GLU A 54 -24.04 -12.59 -16.73
N LYS A 55 -23.69 -13.68 -17.42
CA LYS A 55 -24.64 -14.45 -18.23
C LYS A 55 -25.77 -15.10 -17.40
N GLY A 56 -25.60 -15.23 -16.08
CA GLY A 56 -26.58 -15.81 -15.17
C GLY A 56 -27.37 -14.78 -14.35
N THR A 57 -27.09 -13.48 -14.46
CA THR A 57 -27.72 -12.43 -13.63
C THR A 57 -28.53 -11.44 -14.49
N PRO A 58 -29.78 -11.06 -14.11
CA PRO A 58 -30.54 -10.05 -14.84
C PRO A 58 -29.83 -8.68 -14.82
N LYS A 59 -29.89 -7.94 -15.94
CA LYS A 59 -29.16 -6.67 -16.24
C LYS A 59 -29.38 -5.50 -15.26
N GLU A 60 -30.29 -5.61 -14.30
CA GLU A 60 -30.73 -4.49 -13.45
C GLU A 60 -29.76 -4.11 -12.30
N SER A 61 -28.82 -4.99 -11.93
CA SER A 61 -27.89 -4.74 -10.82
C SER A 61 -26.59 -4.02 -11.18
N ILE A 62 -26.25 -3.95 -12.47
CA ILE A 62 -24.92 -3.47 -12.93
C ILE A 62 -24.84 -1.93 -12.97
N LEU A 63 -25.97 -1.24 -13.09
CA LEU A 63 -26.05 0.21 -13.30
C LEU A 63 -25.95 1.07 -12.03
N LYS A 64 -26.07 0.49 -10.82
CA LYS A 64 -26.11 1.26 -9.56
C LYS A 64 -24.75 1.58 -8.93
N ASN A 65 -23.66 0.98 -9.39
CA ASN A 65 -22.36 1.04 -8.68
C ASN A 65 -21.26 1.84 -9.40
N SER A 66 -21.58 2.54 -10.50
CA SER A 66 -20.63 3.48 -11.12
C SER A 66 -20.77 4.85 -10.47
N ALA A 67 -20.28 5.00 -9.24
CA ALA A 67 -20.08 6.31 -8.65
C ALA A 67 -18.91 7.01 -9.38
N SER A 68 -19.17 8.23 -9.81
CA SER A 68 -18.34 9.09 -10.66
C SER A 68 -16.87 9.16 -10.24
N VAL A 69 -15.97 8.76 -11.15
CA VAL A 69 -14.53 9.04 -11.09
C VAL A 69 -14.31 10.50 -11.52
N GLY A 70 -14.64 11.43 -10.62
CA GLY A 70 -14.39 12.86 -10.78
C GLY A 70 -13.62 13.41 -9.59
N ILE A 71 -12.99 14.57 -9.77
CA ILE A 71 -12.60 15.43 -8.63
C ILE A 71 -13.90 15.69 -7.86
N ILE A 72 -13.89 15.56 -6.53
CA ILE A 72 -15.02 15.95 -5.68
C ILE A 72 -15.28 17.43 -5.92
N GLN A 73 -16.15 17.72 -6.87
CA GLN A 73 -16.71 19.03 -7.09
C GLN A 73 -17.86 19.10 -6.10
N ARG A 74 -17.83 20.12 -5.25
CA ARG A 74 -18.90 20.35 -4.28
C ARG A 74 -20.13 20.78 -5.06
N ASP A 75 -20.90 19.81 -5.54
CA ASP A 75 -22.24 20.05 -6.06
C ASP A 75 -23.12 20.58 -4.91
N GLU A 76 -24.15 21.37 -5.24
CA GLU A 76 -25.12 21.82 -4.25
C GLU A 76 -25.65 20.62 -3.46
N SER A 77 -25.44 20.66 -2.14
CA SER A 77 -25.88 19.61 -1.25
C SER A 77 -27.39 19.41 -1.35
N PRO A 78 -27.92 18.20 -1.11
CA PRO A 78 -29.36 17.95 -1.05
C PRO A 78 -30.08 18.89 -0.07
N MET A 79 -29.35 19.35 0.96
CA MET A 79 -29.81 20.36 1.92
C MET A 79 -29.95 21.74 1.27
N GLU A 80 -28.97 22.22 0.51
CA GLU A 80 -29.04 23.51 -0.22
C GLU A 80 -30.19 23.53 -1.24
N LYS A 81 -30.41 22.42 -1.96
CA LYS A 81 -31.58 22.25 -2.86
C LYS A 81 -32.90 22.25 -2.09
N GLY A 82 -32.99 21.55 -0.96
CA GLY A 82 -34.18 21.55 -0.11
C GLY A 82 -34.48 22.91 0.52
N LEU A 83 -33.45 23.66 0.89
CA LEU A 83 -33.55 25.03 1.41
C LEU A 83 -34.07 26.01 0.37
N SER A 84 -33.76 25.79 -0.92
CA SER A 84 -34.28 26.64 -2.00
C SER A 84 -35.81 26.61 -2.10
N GLY A 85 -36.43 25.45 -1.82
CA GLY A 85 -37.89 25.29 -1.78
C GLY A 85 -38.56 25.77 -0.48
N LEU A 86 -37.77 26.05 0.56
CA LEU A 86 -38.23 26.55 1.86
C LEU A 86 -38.01 28.07 2.02
N ARG A 87 -37.35 28.74 1.06
CA ARG A 87 -37.14 30.19 1.10
C ARG A 87 -38.48 30.93 1.01
N GLY A 88 -38.82 31.65 2.08
CA GLY A 88 -40.00 32.51 2.16
C GLY A 88 -41.21 31.92 2.90
N ARG A 89 -41.08 30.72 3.51
CA ARG A 89 -42.07 30.13 4.41
C ARG A 89 -41.66 30.33 5.87
N ASP A 90 -42.64 30.47 6.76
CA ASP A 90 -42.42 30.44 8.21
C ASP A 90 -41.95 29.06 8.68
N PHE A 91 -41.08 29.04 9.68
CA PHE A 91 -40.52 27.81 10.24
C PHE A 91 -41.59 27.01 10.99
N GLU A 92 -41.78 25.74 10.62
CA GLU A 92 -42.69 24.82 11.29
C GLU A 92 -41.93 23.83 12.19
N LEU A 93 -42.56 23.35 13.25
CA LEU A 93 -41.94 22.37 14.16
C LEU A 93 -41.56 21.06 13.44
N SER A 94 -42.27 20.70 12.36
CA SER A 94 -41.98 19.57 11.48
C SER A 94 -40.63 19.70 10.76
N ASP A 95 -40.16 20.92 10.51
CA ASP A 95 -38.87 21.19 9.85
C ASP A 95 -37.69 20.69 10.69
N VAL A 96 -37.84 20.62 12.02
CA VAL A 96 -36.83 20.04 12.91
C VAL A 96 -36.52 18.59 12.55
N PHE A 97 -37.54 17.79 12.23
CA PHE A 97 -37.33 16.40 11.80
C PHE A 97 -36.68 16.32 10.42
N TYR A 98 -37.05 17.22 9.51
CA TYR A 98 -36.43 17.31 8.19
C TYR A 98 -34.93 17.64 8.30
N PHE A 99 -34.57 18.69 9.04
CA PHE A 99 -33.17 19.08 9.24
C PHE A 99 -32.37 18.04 10.03
N SER A 100 -32.98 17.41 11.05
CA SER A 100 -32.32 16.33 11.79
C SER A 100 -32.05 15.12 10.91
N LYS A 101 -33.03 14.72 10.09
CA LYS A 101 -32.86 13.66 9.09
C LYS A 101 -31.79 14.02 8.06
N LYS A 102 -31.82 15.24 7.51
CA LYS A 102 -30.83 15.69 6.52
C LYS A 102 -29.42 15.83 7.11
N GLY A 103 -29.31 16.25 8.36
CA GLY A 103 -28.04 16.27 9.09
C GLY A 103 -27.50 14.86 9.33
N LEU A 104 -28.36 13.92 9.72
CA LEU A 104 -27.99 12.50 9.84
C LEU A 104 -27.60 11.89 8.49
N GLU A 105 -28.38 12.12 7.43
CA GLU A 105 -28.06 11.67 6.07
C GLU A 105 -26.71 12.25 5.60
N ALA A 106 -26.46 13.55 5.83
CA ALA A 106 -25.19 14.18 5.47
C ALA A 106 -23.99 13.63 6.27
N ILE A 107 -24.20 13.16 7.50
CA ILE A 107 -23.15 12.49 8.31
C ILE A 107 -22.95 11.04 7.84
N VAL A 108 -24.02 10.32 7.51
CA VAL A 108 -23.99 8.90 7.11
C VAL A 108 -23.46 8.74 5.68
N GLU A 109 -23.87 9.63 4.76
CA GLU A 109 -23.45 9.66 3.35
C GLU A 109 -22.24 10.56 3.13
N ASP A 110 -21.52 10.95 4.20
CA ASP A 110 -20.34 11.79 4.10
C ASP A 110 -19.27 11.13 3.21
N GLU A 111 -18.95 11.84 2.13
CA GLU A 111 -18.00 11.39 1.12
C GLU A 111 -16.61 11.14 1.71
N VAL A 112 -16.26 11.77 2.84
CA VAL A 112 -14.98 11.59 3.53
C VAL A 112 -14.94 10.25 4.26
N THR A 113 -15.96 9.90 5.03
CA THR A 113 -16.00 8.66 5.82
C THR A 113 -15.95 7.40 4.94
N GLN A 114 -16.56 7.44 3.76
CA GLN A 114 -16.46 6.35 2.79
C GLN A 114 -15.03 6.06 2.32
N ARG A 115 -14.14 7.08 2.31
CA ARG A 115 -12.74 6.92 1.89
C ARG A 115 -11.86 6.21 2.93
N PHE A 116 -12.39 5.98 4.12
CA PHE A 116 -11.77 5.16 5.17
C PHE A 116 -12.30 3.72 5.20
N SER A 117 -13.02 3.31 4.16
CA SER A 117 -13.52 1.95 3.96
C SER A 117 -12.91 1.31 2.72
N SER A 118 -12.76 -0.01 2.74
CA SER A 118 -12.24 -0.79 1.61
C SER A 118 -13.10 -0.61 0.37
N GLU A 119 -12.45 -0.57 -0.80
CA GLU A 119 -13.14 -0.50 -2.08
C GLU A 119 -13.86 -1.84 -2.34
N GLU A 120 -15.18 -1.78 -2.51
CA GLU A 120 -15.99 -2.93 -2.88
C GLU A 120 -16.01 -3.08 -4.41
N LEU A 121 -15.60 -4.25 -4.90
CA LEU A 121 -15.63 -4.56 -6.32
C LEU A 121 -16.88 -5.33 -6.69
N VAL A 122 -17.50 -4.92 -7.80
CA VAL A 122 -18.66 -5.63 -8.40
C VAL A 122 -18.21 -6.88 -9.16
N SER A 123 -16.94 -6.96 -9.57
CA SER A 123 -16.39 -8.09 -10.31
C SER A 123 -15.98 -9.26 -9.41
N TRP A 124 -16.14 -10.49 -9.90
CA TRP A 124 -15.64 -11.67 -9.20
C TRP A 124 -14.12 -11.64 -9.11
N ASN A 125 -13.62 -11.69 -7.87
CA ASN A 125 -12.20 -11.85 -7.59
C ASN A 125 -11.99 -13.14 -6.78
N LEU A 126 -10.88 -13.82 -7.04
CA LEU A 126 -10.45 -14.97 -6.25
C LEU A 126 -9.99 -14.57 -4.83
N LEU A 127 -9.89 -13.27 -4.59
CA LEU A 127 -9.24 -12.66 -3.42
C LEU A 127 -10.32 -12.25 -2.42
N THR A 128 -10.64 -13.20 -1.55
CA THR A 128 -11.77 -13.27 -0.61
C THR A 128 -11.93 -12.09 0.37
N ARG A 129 -11.11 -11.03 0.32
CA ARG A 129 -11.16 -9.95 1.33
C ARG A 129 -12.26 -8.91 1.07
N THR A 130 -12.67 -8.70 -0.17
CA THR A 130 -13.66 -7.66 -0.53
C THR A 130 -15.01 -8.21 -0.98
N ASN A 131 -15.18 -9.53 -1.06
CA ASN A 131 -16.45 -10.13 -1.43
C ASN A 131 -17.24 -10.51 -0.17
N VAL A 132 -18.12 -9.61 0.27
CA VAL A 132 -18.91 -9.75 1.50
C VAL A 132 -20.06 -10.76 1.33
N ASN A 133 -20.41 -11.12 0.09
CA ASN A 133 -21.54 -12.00 -0.23
C ASN A 133 -21.09 -13.13 -1.16
N PHE A 134 -20.52 -14.20 -0.59
CA PHE A 134 -20.25 -15.43 -1.34
C PHE A 134 -21.57 -16.07 -1.77
N GLN A 135 -22.09 -15.66 -2.93
CA GLN A 135 -23.19 -16.35 -3.58
C GLN A 135 -22.60 -17.56 -4.31
N TYR A 136 -23.17 -18.74 -4.09
CA TYR A 136 -22.86 -19.91 -4.89
C TYR A 136 -23.18 -19.61 -6.35
N ILE A 137 -22.15 -19.56 -7.20
CA ILE A 137 -22.32 -19.23 -8.62
C ILE A 137 -22.42 -20.52 -9.46
N SER A 138 -21.43 -21.41 -9.39
CA SER A 138 -21.43 -22.66 -10.16
C SER A 138 -20.37 -23.66 -9.69
N LEU A 139 -20.61 -24.96 -9.89
CA LEU A 139 -19.66 -26.03 -9.58
C LEU A 139 -18.30 -25.85 -10.26
N ARG A 140 -18.28 -25.41 -11.53
CA ARG A 140 -17.04 -25.18 -12.29
C ARG A 140 -16.19 -24.07 -11.67
N LEU A 141 -16.83 -22.97 -11.25
CA LEU A 141 -16.13 -21.86 -10.62
C LEU A 141 -15.64 -22.22 -9.22
N THR A 142 -16.42 -23.02 -8.48
CA THR A 142 -16.01 -23.57 -7.19
C THR A 142 -14.76 -24.45 -7.33
N MET A 143 -14.68 -25.31 -8.36
CA MET A 143 -13.47 -26.12 -8.61
C MET A 143 -12.23 -25.25 -8.86
N VAL A 144 -12.37 -24.19 -9.67
CA VAL A 144 -11.28 -23.22 -9.91
C VAL A 144 -10.87 -22.50 -8.62
N TRP A 145 -11.86 -22.11 -7.80
CA TRP A 145 -11.60 -21.49 -6.50
C TRP A 145 -10.86 -22.44 -5.54
N VAL A 146 -11.29 -23.70 -5.43
CA VAL A 146 -10.62 -24.72 -4.59
C VAL A 146 -9.19 -24.95 -5.04
N LEU A 147 -8.96 -25.11 -6.36
CA LEU A 147 -7.61 -25.21 -6.91
C LEU A 147 -6.78 -23.97 -6.56
N GLY A 148 -7.37 -22.78 -6.67
CA GLY A 148 -6.74 -21.52 -6.27
C GLY A 148 -6.41 -21.44 -4.78
N VAL A 149 -7.23 -22.02 -3.91
CA VAL A 149 -6.93 -22.16 -2.46
C VAL A 149 -5.73 -23.08 -2.27
N ILE A 150 -5.71 -24.26 -2.87
CA ILE A 150 -4.59 -25.21 -2.78
C ILE A 150 -3.28 -24.56 -3.23
N VAL A 151 -3.26 -23.92 -4.40
CA VAL A 151 -2.06 -23.24 -4.92
C VAL A 151 -1.62 -22.11 -3.98
N ARG A 152 -2.56 -21.31 -3.45
CA ARG A 152 -2.23 -20.19 -2.55
C ARG A 152 -1.61 -20.65 -1.24
N TYR A 153 -2.20 -21.63 -0.56
CA TYR A 153 -1.77 -22.01 0.78
C TYR A 153 -0.67 -23.09 0.79
N CYS A 154 -0.62 -23.98 -0.20
CA CYS A 154 0.40 -25.04 -0.24
C CYS A 154 1.66 -24.66 -1.01
N VAL A 155 1.60 -23.69 -1.94
CA VAL A 155 2.75 -23.30 -2.77
C VAL A 155 3.14 -21.83 -2.55
N LEU A 156 2.20 -20.90 -2.74
CA LEU A 156 2.53 -19.47 -2.67
C LEU A 156 2.80 -19.00 -1.24
N LEU A 157 2.01 -19.41 -0.25
CA LEU A 157 2.19 -18.97 1.14
C LEU A 157 3.56 -19.40 1.72
N PRO A 158 4.01 -20.67 1.60
CA PRO A 158 5.36 -21.05 2.02
C PRO A 158 6.46 -20.24 1.33
N LEU A 159 6.30 -19.94 0.03
CA LEU A 159 7.20 -19.08 -0.72
C LEU A 159 7.23 -17.66 -0.15
N ARG A 160 6.07 -17.05 0.08
CA ARG A 160 5.94 -15.72 0.66
C ARG A 160 6.58 -15.64 2.05
N VAL A 161 6.32 -16.63 2.92
CA VAL A 161 6.90 -16.69 4.26
C VAL A 161 8.44 -16.81 4.19
N THR A 162 8.95 -17.69 3.32
CA THR A 162 10.40 -17.85 3.09
C THR A 162 11.03 -16.54 2.63
N LEU A 163 10.43 -15.87 1.64
CA LEU A 163 10.93 -14.60 1.12
C LEU A 163 10.84 -13.47 2.13
N ALA A 164 9.75 -13.38 2.91
CA ALA A 164 9.58 -12.37 3.94
C ALA A 164 10.65 -12.54 5.04
N PHE A 165 10.89 -13.77 5.47
CA PHE A 165 11.93 -14.09 6.44
C PHE A 165 13.32 -13.68 5.91
N ILE A 166 13.68 -14.13 4.70
CA ILE A 166 14.95 -13.77 4.05
C ILE A 166 15.08 -12.25 3.91
N GLY A 167 14.06 -11.57 3.37
CA GLY A 167 14.09 -10.13 3.10
C GLY A 167 14.25 -9.30 4.37
N ILE A 168 13.50 -9.63 5.44
CA ILE A 168 13.59 -8.93 6.73
C ILE A 168 14.93 -9.23 7.42
N SER A 169 15.36 -10.49 7.43
CA SER A 169 16.65 -10.87 8.03
C SER A 169 17.83 -10.21 7.32
N LEU A 170 17.84 -10.22 5.99
CA LEU A 170 18.88 -9.53 5.19
C LEU A 170 18.84 -8.01 5.41
N LEU A 171 17.66 -7.42 5.56
CA LEU A 171 17.56 -5.99 5.89
C LEU A 171 18.22 -5.70 7.24
N VAL A 172 17.82 -6.42 8.29
CA VAL A 172 18.32 -6.18 9.66
C VAL A 172 19.83 -6.42 9.77
N ILE A 173 20.31 -7.55 9.22
CA ILE A 173 21.73 -7.91 9.25
C ILE A 173 22.52 -6.96 8.35
N GLY A 174 22.07 -6.77 7.11
CA GLY A 174 22.76 -5.95 6.11
C GLY A 174 22.90 -4.50 6.55
N THR A 175 21.84 -3.86 7.05
CA THR A 175 21.93 -2.47 7.51
C THR A 175 22.74 -2.34 8.79
N THR A 176 22.75 -3.36 9.66
CA THR A 176 23.61 -3.37 10.85
C THR A 176 25.09 -3.46 10.47
N LEU A 177 25.45 -4.33 9.51
CA LEU A 177 26.82 -4.46 9.01
C LEU A 177 27.28 -3.20 8.30
N VAL A 178 26.46 -2.65 7.38
CA VAL A 178 26.77 -1.40 6.68
C VAL A 178 26.90 -0.23 7.66
N GLY A 179 26.10 -0.21 8.73
CA GLY A 179 26.19 0.84 9.75
C GLY A 179 27.48 0.87 10.54
N GLN A 180 28.24 -0.23 10.58
CA GLN A 180 29.57 -0.27 11.19
C GLN A 180 30.67 0.34 10.31
N LEU A 181 30.38 0.60 9.03
CA LEU A 181 31.33 1.23 8.12
C LEU A 181 31.46 2.74 8.40
N PRO A 182 32.65 3.33 8.17
CA PRO A 182 32.84 4.77 8.25
C PRO A 182 32.06 5.48 7.14
N ASP A 183 31.66 6.72 7.43
CA ASP A 183 30.91 7.55 6.49
C ASP A 183 31.73 7.80 5.22
N SER A 184 31.28 7.18 4.13
CA SER A 184 31.99 7.13 2.85
C SER A 184 30.99 6.95 1.72
N SER A 185 31.42 7.23 0.48
CA SER A 185 30.61 6.94 -0.71
C SER A 185 30.27 5.45 -0.82
N LEU A 186 31.21 4.57 -0.43
CA LEU A 186 31.01 3.13 -0.41
C LEU A 186 29.92 2.71 0.58
N LYS A 187 29.93 3.25 1.81
CA LYS A 187 28.87 3.00 2.80
C LYS A 187 27.49 3.39 2.26
N ASN A 188 27.40 4.56 1.63
CA ASN A 188 26.14 5.05 1.05
C ASN A 188 25.65 4.13 -0.08
N TRP A 189 26.54 3.74 -0.98
CA TRP A 189 26.21 2.82 -2.06
C TRP A 189 25.77 1.44 -1.56
N LEU A 190 26.50 0.86 -0.59
CA LEU A 190 26.14 -0.41 0.04
C LEU A 190 24.80 -0.31 0.79
N SER A 191 24.57 0.79 1.51
CA SER A 191 23.31 1.05 2.20
C SER A 191 22.14 1.08 1.23
N GLU A 192 22.28 1.79 0.11
CA GLU A 192 21.26 1.84 -0.94
C GLU A 192 21.03 0.47 -1.58
N LEU A 193 22.09 -0.27 -1.88
CA LEU A 193 22.00 -1.62 -2.45
C LEU A 193 21.27 -2.59 -1.51
N VAL A 194 21.60 -2.59 -0.23
CA VAL A 194 20.94 -3.42 0.79
C VAL A 194 19.46 -3.06 0.88
N HIS A 195 19.12 -1.78 1.03
CA HIS A 195 17.72 -1.34 1.12
C HIS A 195 16.92 -1.72 -0.12
N LEU A 196 17.42 -1.41 -1.32
CA LEU A 196 16.77 -1.75 -2.58
C LEU A 196 16.53 -3.25 -2.68
N THR A 197 17.57 -4.06 -2.45
CA THR A 197 17.48 -5.53 -2.57
C THR A 197 16.48 -6.10 -1.59
N CYS A 198 16.54 -5.69 -0.32
CA CYS A 198 15.65 -6.22 0.71
C CYS A 198 14.20 -5.78 0.49
N CYS A 199 13.95 -4.51 0.16
CA CYS A 199 12.60 -4.03 -0.16
C CYS A 199 12.04 -4.74 -1.40
N ARG A 200 12.86 -4.99 -2.42
CA ARG A 200 12.48 -5.78 -3.61
C ARG A 200 12.11 -7.23 -3.26
N ILE A 201 12.81 -7.86 -2.32
CA ILE A 201 12.46 -9.21 -1.82
C ILE A 201 11.15 -9.15 -1.04
N CYS A 202 11.00 -8.18 -0.13
CA CYS A 202 9.78 -8.00 0.67
C CYS A 202 8.54 -7.69 -0.19
N VAL A 203 8.67 -6.88 -1.26
CA VAL A 203 7.55 -6.65 -2.18
C VAL A 203 7.19 -7.93 -2.93
N ARG A 204 8.17 -8.74 -3.34
CA ARG A 204 7.90 -10.05 -3.95
C ARG A 204 7.26 -11.02 -2.96
N SER A 205 7.60 -10.98 -1.67
CA SER A 205 6.91 -11.77 -0.64
C SER A 205 5.46 -11.34 -0.44
N LEU A 206 5.10 -10.09 -0.76
CA LEU A 206 3.72 -9.62 -0.81
C LEU A 206 3.04 -9.88 -2.15
N SER A 207 3.73 -10.52 -3.11
CA SER A 207 3.30 -10.68 -4.50
C SER A 207 3.00 -9.35 -5.22
N GLY A 208 3.67 -8.28 -4.79
CA GLY A 208 3.59 -6.99 -5.47
C GLY A 208 4.28 -7.03 -6.82
N THR A 209 3.58 -6.59 -7.86
CA THR A 209 4.14 -6.31 -9.19
C THR A 209 3.92 -4.83 -9.46
N ILE A 210 5.00 -4.10 -9.72
CA ILE A 210 4.96 -2.64 -9.81
C ILE A 210 5.25 -2.23 -11.25
N HIS A 211 4.38 -1.38 -11.80
CA HIS A 211 4.60 -0.75 -13.09
C HIS A 211 4.95 0.72 -12.88
N TYR A 212 6.05 1.15 -13.50
CA TYR A 212 6.61 2.48 -13.31
C TYR A 212 6.40 3.32 -14.56
N HIS A 213 5.80 4.49 -14.38
CA HIS A 213 5.67 5.51 -15.41
C HIS A 213 6.64 6.66 -15.14
N ASN A 214 7.10 7.33 -16.20
CA ASN A 214 7.90 8.55 -16.11
C ASN A 214 9.13 8.47 -15.21
N LYS A 215 9.88 7.37 -15.34
CA LYS A 215 11.11 7.04 -14.57
C LYS A 215 12.18 8.14 -14.56
N GLN A 216 12.16 9.05 -15.54
CA GLN A 216 13.07 10.20 -15.62
C GLN A 216 12.81 11.25 -14.53
N TYR A 217 11.62 11.30 -13.92
CA TYR A 217 11.26 12.28 -12.88
C TYR A 217 11.38 11.74 -11.45
N ARG A 218 12.08 10.61 -11.27
CA ARG A 218 12.28 10.01 -9.95
C ARG A 218 12.80 11.03 -8.94
N PRO A 219 12.38 10.93 -7.67
CA PRO A 219 12.89 11.78 -6.60
C PRO A 219 14.41 11.71 -6.50
N GLN A 220 15.05 12.88 -6.46
CA GLN A 220 16.51 13.00 -6.42
C GLN A 220 17.01 13.31 -5.01
N LYS A 221 18.28 13.00 -4.74
CA LYS A 221 18.94 13.34 -3.47
C LYS A 221 18.82 14.84 -3.16
N GLY A 222 18.60 15.17 -1.89
CA GLY A 222 18.34 16.55 -1.45
C GLY A 222 16.98 17.13 -1.85
N GLY A 223 16.03 16.30 -2.33
CA GLY A 223 14.66 16.66 -2.64
C GLY A 223 13.63 16.04 -1.67
N ILE A 224 12.35 16.21 -2.00
CA ILE A 224 11.21 15.66 -1.25
C ILE A 224 10.36 14.83 -2.21
N CYS A 225 10.13 13.56 -1.89
CA CYS A 225 9.12 12.72 -2.52
C CYS A 225 7.80 12.90 -1.77
N VAL A 226 6.76 13.35 -2.48
CA VAL A 226 5.41 13.50 -1.94
C VAL A 226 4.51 12.51 -2.63
N ALA A 227 3.98 11.54 -1.87
CA ALA A 227 3.13 10.47 -2.40
C ALA A 227 1.79 10.39 -1.67
N ASN A 228 0.73 9.97 -2.38
CA ASN A 228 -0.50 9.56 -1.70
C ASN A 228 -0.26 8.28 -0.87
N HIS A 229 -1.09 8.06 0.15
CA HIS A 229 -0.90 6.99 1.12
C HIS A 229 -2.13 6.10 1.24
N THR A 230 -2.01 4.86 0.82
CA THR A 230 -3.05 3.84 0.93
C THR A 230 -2.71 2.77 1.95
N SER A 231 -1.41 2.51 2.17
CA SER A 231 -0.96 1.44 3.03
C SER A 231 0.46 1.67 3.56
N PRO A 232 0.81 1.14 4.73
CA PRO A 232 2.20 1.10 5.20
C PRO A 232 3.17 0.44 4.21
N ILE A 233 2.68 -0.46 3.35
CA ILE A 233 3.51 -1.11 2.32
C ILE A 233 3.91 -0.15 1.20
N ASP A 234 3.29 1.04 1.08
CA ASP A 234 3.65 2.07 0.10
C ASP A 234 5.14 2.43 0.19
N VAL A 235 5.67 2.46 1.42
CA VAL A 235 7.10 2.70 1.67
C VAL A 235 7.95 1.62 1.01
N LEU A 236 7.59 0.34 1.18
CA LEU A 236 8.31 -0.77 0.57
C LEU A 236 8.24 -0.71 -0.96
N ILE A 237 7.05 -0.43 -1.50
CA ILE A 237 6.80 -0.32 -2.94
C ILE A 237 7.67 0.77 -3.55
N LEU A 238 7.62 1.99 -3.02
CA LEU A 238 8.44 3.10 -3.49
C LEU A 238 9.93 2.76 -3.38
N THR A 239 10.33 2.13 -2.28
CA THR A 239 11.74 1.79 -2.02
C THR A 239 12.31 0.74 -2.99
N THR A 240 11.50 0.10 -3.83
CA THR A 240 12.03 -0.86 -4.82
C THR A 240 12.69 -0.21 -6.04
N ASP A 241 12.46 1.08 -6.28
CA ASP A 241 12.96 1.85 -7.44
C ASP A 241 13.77 3.09 -7.07
N GLY A 242 13.91 3.39 -5.78
CA GLY A 242 14.79 4.42 -5.24
C GLY A 242 14.79 4.39 -3.71
N CYS A 243 15.87 4.83 -3.07
CA CYS A 243 15.91 4.88 -1.60
C CYS A 243 15.41 6.23 -1.06
N TYR A 244 14.74 6.19 0.09
CA TYR A 244 14.17 7.37 0.72
C TYR A 244 14.57 7.48 2.18
N ALA A 245 14.80 8.71 2.63
CA ALA A 245 14.78 9.02 4.05
C ALA A 245 13.32 9.03 4.51
N MET A 246 13.00 8.21 5.51
CA MET A 246 11.63 8.05 5.99
C MET A 246 11.40 9.01 7.13
N VAL A 247 10.18 9.52 7.21
CA VAL A 247 9.73 10.35 8.33
C VAL A 247 8.59 9.64 9.02
N GLY A 248 8.69 9.46 10.34
CA GLY A 248 7.60 8.85 11.08
C GLY A 248 7.80 8.82 12.57
N GLN A 249 6.80 8.25 13.25
CA GLN A 249 6.89 8.03 14.68
C GLN A 249 7.78 6.81 14.98
N VAL A 250 8.50 6.83 16.10
CA VAL A 250 9.15 5.65 16.65
C VAL A 250 8.08 4.62 17.08
N HIS A 251 8.28 3.37 16.70
CA HIS A 251 7.43 2.23 17.05
C HIS A 251 8.18 1.22 17.93
N GLY A 252 7.42 0.46 18.72
CA GLY A 252 7.93 -0.69 19.49
C GLY A 252 7.91 -2.01 18.70
N GLY A 253 8.18 -3.12 19.39
CA GLY A 253 8.08 -4.47 18.83
C GLY A 253 8.99 -4.72 17.62
N LEU A 254 8.54 -5.58 16.70
CA LEU A 254 9.26 -5.93 15.47
C LEU A 254 9.52 -4.70 14.59
N MET A 255 8.54 -3.80 14.46
CA MET A 255 8.69 -2.56 13.68
C MET A 255 9.80 -1.69 14.24
N GLY A 256 9.90 -1.58 15.57
CA GLY A 256 10.99 -0.86 16.23
C GLY A 256 12.36 -1.48 15.98
N ILE A 257 12.47 -2.82 15.90
CA ILE A 257 13.72 -3.51 15.54
C ILE A 257 14.13 -3.13 14.11
N ILE A 258 13.18 -3.18 13.17
CA ILE A 258 13.43 -2.81 11.76
C ILE A 258 13.83 -1.34 11.67
N GLN A 259 13.09 -0.42 12.31
CA GLN A 259 13.43 1.02 12.32
C GLN A 259 14.84 1.27 12.88
N ARG A 260 15.19 0.67 14.02
CA ARG A 260 16.53 0.80 14.62
C ARG A 260 17.63 0.23 13.72
N ALA A 261 17.36 -0.87 13.02
CA ALA A 261 18.32 -1.44 12.08
C ALA A 261 18.53 -0.53 10.86
N MET A 262 17.45 0.03 10.29
CA MET A 262 17.52 0.89 9.10
C MET A 262 18.28 2.20 9.38
N VAL A 263 18.07 2.80 10.56
CA VAL A 263 18.75 4.05 10.98
C VAL A 263 20.28 3.92 10.99
N LYS A 264 20.80 2.72 11.26
CA LYS A 264 22.25 2.48 11.27
C LYS A 264 22.89 2.69 9.90
N ALA A 265 22.16 2.40 8.82
CA ALA A 265 22.69 2.49 7.46
C ALA A 265 22.23 3.74 6.70
N CYS A 266 21.11 4.35 7.10
CA CYS A 266 20.55 5.53 6.44
C CYS A 266 19.94 6.50 7.47
N PRO A 267 20.15 7.82 7.32
CA PRO A 267 19.63 8.83 8.25
C PRO A 267 18.12 9.03 8.07
N HIS A 268 17.31 8.05 8.47
CA HIS A 268 15.85 8.20 8.60
C HIS A 268 15.52 9.14 9.77
N VAL A 269 14.47 9.94 9.62
CA VAL A 269 14.05 10.94 10.60
C VAL A 269 12.89 10.39 11.41
N TRP A 270 13.18 9.83 12.59
CA TRP A 270 12.14 9.35 13.50
C TRP A 270 11.90 10.36 14.62
N PHE A 271 10.64 10.52 14.99
CA PHE A 271 10.22 11.40 16.06
C PHE A 271 9.53 10.60 17.17
N GLU A 272 9.73 11.04 18.40
CA GLU A 272 8.89 10.57 19.50
C GLU A 272 7.46 11.13 19.38
N ARG A 273 6.50 10.44 19.99
CA ARG A 273 5.09 10.87 19.95
C ARG A 273 4.88 12.29 20.55
N SER A 274 5.71 12.68 21.53
CA SER A 274 5.77 14.02 22.11
C SER A 274 6.28 15.04 21.09
N GLU A 275 7.41 14.74 20.44
CA GLU A 275 8.06 15.60 19.44
C GLU A 275 7.20 15.82 18.19
N MET A 276 6.41 14.82 17.77
CA MET A 276 5.52 14.94 16.61
C MET A 276 4.45 16.05 16.77
N LYS A 277 4.18 16.49 18.01
CA LYS A 277 3.27 17.61 18.28
C LYS A 277 3.94 18.97 18.05
N ASP A 278 5.27 19.03 18.15
CA ASP A 278 6.04 20.25 17.88
C ASP A 278 6.34 20.38 16.38
N ARG A 279 5.45 21.11 15.70
CA ARG A 279 5.58 21.41 14.26
C ARG A 279 6.87 22.15 13.93
N HIS A 280 7.38 22.99 14.83
CA HIS A 280 8.57 23.78 14.57
C HIS A 280 9.81 22.88 14.60
N LEU A 281 9.92 22.01 15.61
CA LEU A 281 10.99 21.01 15.68
C LEU A 281 11.00 20.07 14.47
N VAL A 282 9.82 19.55 14.09
CA VAL A 282 9.68 18.70 12.90
C VAL A 282 10.16 19.44 11.65
N THR A 283 9.65 20.64 11.41
CA THR A 283 10.02 21.45 10.23
C THR A 283 11.51 21.76 10.21
N LYS A 284 12.11 22.08 11.36
CA LYS A 284 13.55 22.37 11.49
C LYS A 284 14.39 21.16 11.10
N ARG A 285 14.13 19.97 11.66
CA ARG A 285 14.90 18.74 11.33
C ARG A 285 14.78 18.37 9.84
N LEU A 286 13.59 18.53 9.26
CA LEU A 286 13.39 18.25 7.83
C LEU A 286 14.13 19.26 6.94
N LYS A 287 14.15 20.54 7.31
CA LYS A 287 14.96 21.58 6.63
C LYS A 287 16.46 21.28 6.69
N GLU A 288 16.98 20.90 7.87
CA GLU A 288 18.37 20.50 8.06
C GLU A 288 18.76 19.28 7.22
N HIS A 289 17.83 18.32 7.05
CA HIS A 289 18.06 17.16 6.19
C HIS A 289 18.14 17.55 4.70
N ILE A 290 17.24 18.40 4.22
CA ILE A 290 17.18 18.84 2.81
C ILE A 290 18.33 19.80 2.45
N ALA A 291 18.90 20.49 3.44
CA ALA A 291 20.06 21.34 3.24
C ALA A 291 21.28 20.54 2.73
N ASP A 292 21.41 19.27 3.14
CA ASP A 292 22.43 18.37 2.62
C ASP A 292 21.96 17.67 1.34
N LYS A 293 22.45 18.14 0.19
CA LYS A 293 22.09 17.60 -1.13
C LYS A 293 22.61 16.19 -1.41
N LYS A 294 23.47 15.63 -0.54
CA LYS A 294 23.94 14.24 -0.65
C LYS A 294 23.01 13.24 0.03
N LYS A 295 22.10 13.70 0.89
CA LYS A 295 21.15 12.81 1.59
C LYS A 295 20.03 12.34 0.66
N LEU A 296 19.47 11.18 0.99
CA LEU A 296 18.33 10.62 0.28
C LEU A 296 17.12 11.56 0.33
N PRO A 297 16.27 11.57 -0.72
CA PRO A 297 15.03 12.35 -0.71
C PRO A 297 14.16 11.95 0.48
N ILE A 298 13.53 12.94 1.10
CA ILE A 298 12.57 12.69 2.18
C ILE A 298 11.27 12.16 1.57
N LEU A 299 10.77 11.04 2.05
CA LEU A 299 9.44 10.55 1.70
C LEU A 299 8.39 11.08 2.67
N ILE A 300 7.40 11.79 2.13
CA ILE A 300 6.29 12.37 2.88
C ILE A 300 4.96 11.93 2.29
N PHE A 301 4.09 11.44 3.16
CA PHE A 301 2.68 11.16 2.87
C PHE A 301 1.82 12.30 3.44
N PRO A 302 1.48 13.32 2.63
CA PRO A 302 0.95 14.58 3.13
C PRO A 302 -0.51 14.47 3.62
N GLU A 303 -1.21 13.38 3.30
CA GLU A 303 -2.53 13.04 3.86
C GLU A 303 -2.44 12.81 5.37
N GLY A 304 -1.30 12.28 5.83
CA GLY A 304 -1.04 11.99 7.25
C GLY A 304 -1.90 10.86 7.83
N THR A 305 -2.52 10.05 6.98
CA THR A 305 -3.25 8.82 7.27
C THR A 305 -3.30 7.96 6.00
N CYS A 306 -3.59 6.66 6.12
CA CYS A 306 -3.91 5.84 4.97
C CYS A 306 -5.35 6.12 4.52
N ILE A 307 -5.55 6.25 3.21
CA ILE A 307 -6.83 6.50 2.54
C ILE A 307 -7.06 5.43 1.49
N ASN A 308 -8.32 5.08 1.25
CA ASN A 308 -8.62 4.05 0.28
C ASN A 308 -8.15 4.46 -1.12
N ASN A 309 -7.96 3.46 -1.98
CA ASN A 309 -7.33 3.61 -3.28
C ASN A 309 -8.20 4.38 -4.31
N THR A 310 -9.30 5.03 -3.91
CA THR A 310 -10.27 5.67 -4.81
C THR A 310 -10.18 7.19 -4.86
N SER A 311 -9.55 7.82 -3.86
CA SER A 311 -9.40 9.26 -3.76
C SER A 311 -8.12 9.63 -2.99
N VAL A 312 -7.83 10.92 -2.93
CA VAL A 312 -6.80 11.50 -2.06
C VAL A 312 -7.45 12.52 -1.13
N MET A 313 -6.98 12.58 0.10
CA MET A 313 -7.45 13.60 1.05
C MET A 313 -6.74 14.93 0.85
N MET A 314 -7.28 15.97 1.49
CA MET A 314 -6.62 17.27 1.55
C MET A 314 -5.24 17.13 2.18
N PHE A 315 -4.23 17.62 1.47
CA PHE A 315 -2.84 17.55 1.90
C PHE A 315 -2.55 18.56 3.01
N LYS A 316 -1.79 18.12 4.02
CA LYS A 316 -1.34 18.99 5.11
C LYS A 316 -0.30 19.98 4.58
N LYS A 317 -0.61 21.28 4.70
CA LYS A 317 0.25 22.39 4.24
C LYS A 317 1.70 22.29 4.73
N GLY A 318 1.90 21.87 5.98
CA GLY A 318 3.24 21.76 6.59
C GLY A 318 4.21 20.85 5.82
N SER A 319 3.71 19.87 5.06
CA SER A 319 4.54 19.02 4.19
C SER A 319 5.21 19.80 3.05
N PHE A 320 4.72 20.99 2.71
CA PHE A 320 5.20 21.83 1.60
C PHE A 320 5.98 23.06 2.07
N GLU A 321 5.94 23.40 3.37
CA GLU A 321 6.62 24.56 3.96
C GLU A 321 8.09 24.29 4.33
N ILE A 322 8.54 23.05 4.15
CA ILE A 322 9.90 22.60 4.46
C ILE A 322 10.90 23.19 3.45
N GLY A 323 10.47 23.48 2.22
CA GLY A 323 11.34 23.97 1.13
C GLY A 323 12.14 22.86 0.46
N GLY A 324 12.71 23.14 -0.71
CA GLY A 324 13.39 22.14 -1.56
C GLY A 324 12.53 21.69 -2.75
N THR A 325 13.13 20.89 -3.63
CA THR A 325 12.46 20.41 -4.84
C THR A 325 11.48 19.30 -4.49
N ILE A 326 10.21 19.49 -4.85
CA ILE A 326 9.14 18.52 -4.64
C ILE A 326 9.01 17.63 -5.87
N HIS A 327 9.03 16.33 -5.64
CA HIS A 327 8.79 15.29 -6.63
C HIS A 327 7.46 14.61 -6.29
N PRO A 328 6.36 14.99 -6.96
CA PRO A 328 5.08 14.35 -6.76
C PRO A 328 5.11 12.93 -7.33
N VAL A 329 4.61 11.98 -6.56
CA VAL A 329 4.47 10.57 -6.95
C VAL A 329 3.04 10.13 -6.66
N ALA A 330 2.44 9.41 -7.60
CA ALA A 330 1.13 8.80 -7.41
C ALA A 330 1.28 7.28 -7.37
N ILE A 331 0.65 6.65 -6.38
CA ILE A 331 0.53 5.22 -6.22
C ILE A 331 -0.93 4.87 -6.48
N LYS A 332 -1.17 3.93 -7.41
CA LYS A 332 -2.49 3.37 -7.68
C LYS A 332 -2.39 1.86 -7.64
N TYR A 333 -3.15 1.26 -6.74
CA TYR A 333 -3.33 -0.18 -6.70
C TYR A 333 -4.39 -0.58 -7.72
N ASN A 334 -4.22 -1.73 -8.35
CA ASN A 334 -5.30 -2.31 -9.15
C ASN A 334 -6.16 -3.18 -8.22
N PRO A 335 -7.39 -2.76 -7.90
CA PRO A 335 -8.23 -3.45 -6.92
C PRO A 335 -8.59 -4.88 -7.37
N GLN A 336 -8.48 -5.20 -8.67
CA GLN A 336 -8.68 -6.55 -9.21
C GLN A 336 -7.76 -7.59 -8.53
N PHE A 337 -6.57 -7.17 -8.07
CA PHE A 337 -5.57 -8.04 -7.45
C PHE A 337 -5.48 -7.89 -5.93
N GLY A 338 -6.47 -7.24 -5.33
CA GLY A 338 -6.61 -7.12 -3.89
C GLY A 338 -6.76 -5.67 -3.44
N ASP A 339 -7.34 -5.52 -2.25
CA ASP A 339 -7.46 -4.24 -1.59
C ASP A 339 -6.20 -3.97 -0.76
N ALA A 340 -5.47 -2.92 -1.13
CA ALA A 340 -4.29 -2.49 -0.41
C ALA A 340 -4.64 -1.55 0.76
N PHE A 341 -5.87 -1.06 0.90
CA PHE A 341 -6.18 -0.14 1.97
C PHE A 341 -5.96 -0.77 3.35
N TRP A 342 -5.18 -0.09 4.19
CA TRP A 342 -4.98 -0.47 5.58
C TRP A 342 -5.85 0.39 6.50
N ASN A 343 -6.83 -0.26 7.13
CA ASN A 343 -7.59 0.35 8.21
C ASN A 343 -6.99 -0.03 9.57
N SER A 344 -6.24 0.91 10.15
CA SER A 344 -5.56 0.71 11.43
C SER A 344 -6.48 0.56 12.64
N SER A 345 -7.76 0.96 12.55
CA SER A 345 -8.73 0.75 13.64
C SER A 345 -9.33 -0.67 13.63
N LYS A 346 -9.29 -1.35 12.47
CA LYS A 346 -9.81 -2.71 12.31
C LYS A 346 -8.73 -3.78 12.39
N TYR A 347 -7.55 -3.52 11.82
CA TYR A 347 -6.51 -4.54 11.65
C TYR A 347 -5.16 -4.06 12.15
N ASN A 348 -4.48 -4.90 12.94
CA ASN A 348 -3.05 -4.74 13.16
C ASN A 348 -2.26 -5.11 11.87
N MET A 349 -1.01 -4.69 11.79
CA MET A 349 -0.17 -4.87 10.59
C MET A 349 -0.04 -6.34 10.16
N VAL A 350 0.17 -7.26 11.11
CA VAL A 350 0.40 -8.67 10.80
C VAL A 350 -0.87 -9.30 10.24
N SER A 351 -2.01 -9.06 10.91
CA SER A 351 -3.32 -9.51 10.43
C SER A 351 -3.75 -8.86 9.11
N TYR A 352 -3.21 -7.70 8.77
CA TYR A 352 -3.45 -7.03 7.50
C TYR A 352 -2.61 -7.62 6.34
N LEU A 353 -1.37 -8.05 6.63
CA LEU A 353 -0.44 -8.61 5.64
C LEU A 353 -0.60 -10.10 5.36
N LEU A 354 -1.17 -10.86 6.31
CA LEU A 354 -1.54 -12.27 6.16
C LEU A 354 -2.95 -12.40 5.56
#